data_AF-A0A3E3ILV8-F1
#
_entry.id   AF-A0A3E3ILV8-F1
#
_cell.length_a   1.000
_cell.length_b   1.000
_cell.length_c   1.000
_cell.angle_alpha   90.00
_cell.angle_beta   90.00
_cell.angle_gamma   90.00
#
_symmetry.space_group_name_H-M   'P 1'
#
loop_
_entity.id
_entity.type
_entity.pdbx_description
1 polymer ?
#
loop_
_entity_poly.entity_id
_entity_poly.type
_entity_poly.pdbx_seq_one_letter_code
_entity_poly.pdbx_strand_id
1 'polypeptide(L)'
;MQIYVVKQGDTVDTIAGEYGVSVEDIIYDNQIPYPYRLAVGMALLLRITGEGSAGRYDAYVNGYAYPFISNYVLNQTLPYLSSLSIFSYGFTTEGNLIPPAIDESFMIQAALLEDVAPILTLTPFGADGMFNNYLISVLVNNQPVRDTLIAQLLFTMEQKGYQGVDIDFEYILPEDRDAFTAFVAETRAAANAEGYTLSVALAPKISDTQTGLLYEGKDYEGLGRAADSVLLMTYEWGYTFAH
;
A
#
# COMPACT_ATOMS: atom_id res chain seq x y z
N MET A 1 9.00 5.39 31.94
CA MET A 1 7.64 5.96 32.01
C MET A 1 7.46 6.69 33.33
N GLN A 2 6.88 7.89 33.29
CA GLN A 2 6.61 8.73 34.46
C GLN A 2 5.25 9.42 34.28
N ILE A 3 4.51 9.63 35.38
CA ILE A 3 3.32 10.50 35.37
C ILE A 3 3.74 11.89 35.85
N TYR A 4 3.46 12.90 35.05
CA TYR A 4 3.63 14.31 35.38
C TYR A 4 2.27 14.95 35.69
N VAL A 5 2.20 15.80 36.70
CA VAL A 5 0.96 16.54 37.03
C VAL A 5 1.16 18.00 36.66
N VAL A 6 0.33 18.47 35.73
CA VAL A 6 0.39 19.84 35.17
C VAL A 6 0.26 20.89 36.27
N LYS A 7 1.19 21.85 36.23
CA LYS A 7 1.25 23.01 37.11
C LYS A 7 0.84 24.28 36.36
N GLN A 8 0.62 25.34 37.12
CA GLN A 8 0.27 26.64 36.55
C GLN A 8 1.41 27.18 35.67
N GLY A 9 1.09 27.48 34.41
CA GLY A 9 2.04 28.03 33.45
C GLY A 9 2.68 26.99 32.52
N ASP A 10 2.45 25.70 32.78
CA ASP A 10 2.97 24.64 31.92
C ASP A 10 2.32 24.65 30.54
N THR A 11 3.15 24.45 29.52
CA THR A 11 2.74 24.05 28.16
C THR A 11 3.35 22.70 27.81
N VAL A 12 2.80 22.03 26.79
CA VAL A 12 3.37 20.78 26.28
C VAL A 12 4.86 20.98 25.92
N ASP A 13 5.21 22.08 25.25
CA ASP A 13 6.59 22.40 24.87
C ASP A 13 7.53 22.52 26.08
N THR A 14 7.09 23.21 27.13
CA THR A 14 7.92 23.38 28.33
C THR A 14 8.15 22.05 29.06
N ILE A 15 7.11 21.20 29.15
CA ILE A 15 7.21 19.87 29.77
C ILE A 15 8.09 18.96 28.91
N ALA A 16 7.89 18.93 27.60
CA ALA A 16 8.71 18.19 26.65
C ALA A 16 10.21 18.52 26.80
N GLY A 17 10.53 19.81 26.82
CA GLY A 17 11.91 20.30 26.99
C GLY A 17 12.51 19.97 28.35
N GLU A 18 11.73 20.05 29.44
CA GLU A 18 12.20 19.74 30.80
C GLU A 18 12.51 18.24 30.97
N TYR A 19 11.67 17.37 30.40
CA TYR A 19 11.75 15.93 30.58
C TYR A 19 12.47 15.19 29.45
N GLY A 20 12.90 15.91 28.40
CA GLY A 20 13.59 15.33 27.24
C GLY A 20 12.69 14.37 26.45
N VAL A 21 11.39 14.67 26.34
CA VAL A 21 10.39 13.88 25.61
C VAL A 21 9.89 14.70 24.42
N SER A 22 9.52 14.06 23.30
CA SER A 22 8.93 14.77 22.16
C SER A 22 7.58 15.40 22.51
N VAL A 23 7.30 16.58 21.95
CA VAL A 23 6.01 17.27 22.07
C VAL A 23 4.90 16.40 21.46
N GLU A 24 5.17 15.83 20.29
CA GLU A 24 4.26 14.93 19.57
C GLU A 24 3.93 13.69 20.39
N ASP A 25 4.93 13.07 21.03
CA ASP A 25 4.73 11.91 21.89
C ASP A 25 3.83 12.24 23.09
N ILE A 26 4.02 13.39 23.74
CA ILE A 26 3.16 13.82 24.86
C ILE A 26 1.73 14.05 24.37
N ILE A 27 1.54 14.73 23.24
CA ILE A 27 0.22 15.01 22.66
C ILE A 27 -0.50 13.70 22.32
N TYR A 28 0.20 12.79 21.65
CA TYR A 28 -0.33 11.52 21.21
C TYR A 28 -0.68 10.60 22.39
N ASP A 29 0.25 10.37 23.31
CA ASP A 29 0.04 9.47 24.45
C ASP A 29 -1.10 9.92 25.37
N ASN A 30 -1.34 11.24 25.44
CA ASN A 30 -2.34 11.83 26.32
C ASN A 30 -3.59 12.31 25.59
N GLN A 31 -3.68 12.06 24.27
CA GLN A 31 -4.83 12.38 23.42
C GLN A 31 -5.26 13.84 23.55
N ILE A 32 -4.29 14.76 23.51
CA ILE A 32 -4.54 16.20 23.74
C ILE A 32 -4.95 16.85 22.42
N PRO A 33 -6.20 17.31 22.26
CA PRO A 33 -6.63 17.92 21.01
C PRO A 33 -6.03 19.32 20.83
N TYR A 34 -5.83 19.75 19.58
CA TYR A 34 -5.51 21.14 19.26
C TYR A 34 -6.56 22.09 19.89
N PRO A 35 -6.18 23.21 20.54
CA PRO A 35 -4.85 23.84 20.55
C PRO A 35 -3.97 23.43 21.73
N TYR A 36 -3.97 22.15 22.11
CA TYR A 36 -3.07 21.52 23.08
C TYR A 36 -3.11 22.13 24.48
N ARG A 37 -4.30 22.55 24.92
CA ARG A 37 -4.48 23.19 26.23
C ARG A 37 -4.34 22.18 27.36
N LEU A 38 -3.52 22.53 28.35
CA LEU A 38 -3.38 21.77 29.58
C LEU A 38 -4.19 22.40 30.71
N ALA A 39 -4.79 21.56 31.55
CA ALA A 39 -5.46 21.99 32.78
C ALA A 39 -4.55 21.72 33.99
N VAL A 40 -4.47 22.66 34.92
CA VAL A 40 -3.72 22.45 36.18
C VAL A 40 -4.31 21.25 36.92
N GLY A 41 -3.45 20.31 37.32
CA GLY A 41 -3.82 19.04 37.93
C GLY A 41 -4.05 17.89 36.96
N MET A 42 -4.00 18.12 35.64
CA MET A 42 -4.03 17.06 34.63
C MET A 42 -2.82 16.15 34.78
N ALA A 43 -3.04 14.83 34.78
CA ALA A 43 -1.97 13.84 34.78
C ALA A 43 -1.59 13.51 33.33
N LEU A 44 -0.31 13.69 32.99
CA LEU A 44 0.28 13.36 31.70
C LEU A 44 1.19 12.15 31.85
N LEU A 45 1.00 11.16 30.98
CA LEU A 45 1.96 10.09 30.75
C LEU A 45 3.14 10.64 29.95
N LEU A 46 4.33 10.59 30.54
CA LEU A 46 5.60 10.92 29.90
C LEU A 46 6.42 9.63 29.70
N ARG A 47 6.69 9.27 28.45
CA ARG A 47 7.60 8.17 28.11
C ARG A 47 9.05 8.65 28.10
N ILE A 48 9.57 8.94 29.30
CA ILE A 48 10.99 9.27 29.48
C ILE A 48 11.79 7.99 29.22
N THR A 49 12.48 7.94 28.07
CA THR A 49 13.30 6.81 27.64
C THR A 49 14.73 6.97 28.19
N GLY A 50 15.00 6.35 29.34
CA GLY A 50 16.36 6.21 29.88
C GLY A 50 17.06 4.89 29.50
N GLU A 51 16.32 3.90 29.02
CA GLU A 51 16.86 2.60 28.60
C GLU A 51 16.00 2.11 27.44
N GLY A 52 16.66 1.72 26.36
CA GLY A 52 16.12 0.98 25.23
C GLY A 52 14.71 1.35 24.83
N SER A 53 14.55 2.19 23.80
CA SER A 53 13.50 1.90 22.84
C SER A 53 13.66 0.41 22.49
N ALA A 54 12.82 -0.45 23.07
CA ALA A 54 12.64 -1.80 22.58
C ALA A 54 12.48 -1.62 21.08
N GLY A 55 13.48 -2.07 20.32
CA GLY A 55 13.83 -1.48 19.02
C GLY A 55 12.56 -1.15 18.24
N ARG A 56 12.44 0.09 17.77
CA ARG A 56 11.55 0.35 16.64
C ARG A 56 11.97 -0.69 15.60
N TYR A 57 11.16 -1.73 15.44
CA TYR A 57 11.35 -2.66 14.35
C TYR A 57 11.08 -1.82 13.12
N ASP A 58 12.03 -1.78 12.19
CA ASP A 58 11.75 -1.26 10.86
C ASP A 58 10.63 -2.13 10.29
N ALA A 59 9.42 -1.58 10.29
CA ALA A 59 8.25 -2.22 9.76
C ALA A 59 7.90 -1.53 8.46
N TYR A 60 7.72 -2.33 7.41
CA TYR A 60 7.14 -1.83 6.17
C TYR A 60 5.62 -1.92 6.28
N VAL A 61 4.94 -0.77 6.22
CA VAL A 61 3.49 -0.68 6.39
C VAL A 61 2.86 -0.18 5.10
N ASN A 62 2.09 -1.02 4.43
CA ASN A 62 1.32 -0.64 3.24
C ASN A 62 -0.15 -0.39 3.61
N GLY A 63 -0.76 0.63 3.01
CA GLY A 63 -2.20 0.86 3.06
C GLY A 63 -2.81 0.85 1.67
N TYR A 64 -3.92 0.14 1.48
CA TYR A 64 -4.74 0.26 0.26
C TYR A 64 -5.84 1.28 0.46
N ALA A 65 -6.07 2.13 -0.55
CA ALA A 65 -7.16 3.07 -0.54
C ALA A 65 -7.73 3.27 -1.95
N TYR A 66 -9.05 3.45 -2.00
CA TYR A 66 -9.75 3.88 -3.22
C TYR A 66 -9.78 5.40 -3.31
N PRO A 67 -9.96 5.99 -4.51
CA PRO A 67 -9.89 7.43 -4.69
C PRO A 67 -11.09 8.19 -4.11
N PHE A 68 -12.10 7.47 -3.60
CA PHE A 68 -13.19 8.03 -2.82
C PHE A 68 -12.87 8.16 -1.31
N ILE A 69 -11.65 7.82 -0.87
CA ILE A 69 -11.24 8.01 0.53
C ILE A 69 -11.40 9.47 0.96
N SER A 70 -11.87 9.70 2.18
CA SER A 70 -11.93 11.07 2.72
C SER A 70 -10.53 11.61 3.05
N ASN A 71 -10.30 12.90 2.81
CA ASN A 71 -9.05 13.58 3.18
C ASN A 71 -8.71 13.44 4.67
N TYR A 72 -9.72 13.40 5.55
CA TYR A 72 -9.50 13.21 6.97
C TYR A 72 -8.86 11.84 7.25
N VAL A 73 -9.46 10.76 6.76
CA VAL A 73 -8.94 9.39 6.98
C VAL A 73 -7.56 9.24 6.34
N LEU A 74 -7.37 9.74 5.11
CA LEU A 74 -6.07 9.70 4.44
C LEU A 74 -4.99 10.37 5.30
N ASN A 75 -5.18 11.63 5.70
CA ASN A 75 -4.19 12.40 6.44
C ASN A 75 -3.93 11.83 7.86
N GLN A 76 -4.92 11.19 8.48
CA GLN A 76 -4.71 10.52 9.77
C GLN A 76 -3.95 9.19 9.64
N THR A 77 -3.91 8.59 8.44
CA THR A 77 -3.29 7.28 8.21
C THR A 77 -1.88 7.40 7.67
N LEU A 78 -1.61 8.36 6.77
CA LEU A 78 -0.33 8.53 6.08
C LEU A 78 0.90 8.52 7.00
N PRO A 79 0.94 9.19 8.17
CA PRO A 79 2.13 9.21 9.03
C PRO A 79 2.58 7.84 9.56
N TYR A 80 1.77 6.80 9.37
CA TYR A 80 2.05 5.43 9.81
C TYR A 80 2.36 4.48 8.65
N LEU A 81 2.34 4.96 7.40
CA LEU A 81 2.56 4.14 6.21
C LEU A 81 3.98 4.31 5.68
N SER A 82 4.54 3.23 5.15
CA SER A 82 5.71 3.26 4.26
C SER A 82 5.26 3.44 2.81
N SER A 83 4.10 2.90 2.45
CA SER A 83 3.52 3.05 1.12
C SER A 83 1.99 3.12 1.13
N LEU A 84 1.44 3.77 0.11
CA LEU A 84 0.01 3.86 -0.15
C LEU A 84 -0.29 3.28 -1.53
N SER A 85 -0.94 2.12 -1.57
CA SER A 85 -1.42 1.48 -2.80
C SER A 85 -2.77 2.04 -3.20
N ILE A 86 -2.81 2.74 -4.34
CA ILE A 86 -3.96 3.51 -4.80
C ILE A 86 -4.73 2.70 -5.84
N PHE A 87 -5.94 2.26 -5.48
CA PHE A 87 -6.83 1.51 -6.37
C PHE A 87 -7.52 2.43 -7.38
N SER A 88 -7.64 2.07 -8.64
CA SER A 88 -6.74 1.20 -9.39
C SER A 88 -6.76 1.64 -10.85
N TYR A 89 -5.73 1.25 -11.58
CA TYR A 89 -5.72 1.30 -13.02
C TYR A 89 -6.14 -0.06 -13.60
N GLY A 90 -7.01 -0.03 -14.61
CA GLY A 90 -7.37 -1.18 -15.44
C GLY A 90 -6.60 -1.21 -16.76
N PHE A 91 -6.96 -2.10 -17.67
CA PHE A 91 -6.37 -2.12 -19.01
C PHE A 91 -7.30 -2.73 -20.08
N THR A 92 -7.08 -2.34 -21.34
CA THR A 92 -7.82 -2.90 -22.49
C THR A 92 -7.14 -4.13 -23.08
N THR A 93 -7.82 -4.83 -24.01
CA THR A 93 -7.27 -5.96 -24.76
C THR A 93 -6.10 -5.60 -25.68
N GLU A 94 -5.89 -4.30 -25.93
CA GLU A 94 -4.77 -3.76 -26.70
C GLU A 94 -3.62 -3.29 -25.78
N GLY A 95 -3.78 -3.40 -24.46
CA GLY A 95 -2.77 -2.98 -23.48
C GLY A 95 -2.84 -1.51 -23.12
N ASN A 96 -3.91 -0.79 -23.47
CA ASN A 96 -4.06 0.59 -23.05
C ASN A 96 -4.47 0.66 -21.58
N LEU A 97 -3.80 1.51 -20.81
CA LEU A 97 -4.06 1.71 -19.40
C LEU A 97 -5.36 2.51 -19.21
N ILE A 98 -6.20 2.08 -18.29
CA ILE A 98 -7.48 2.71 -17.96
C ILE A 98 -7.34 3.36 -16.58
N PRO A 99 -7.44 4.70 -16.46
CA PRO A 99 -7.35 5.38 -15.16
C PRO A 99 -8.57 5.11 -14.27
N PRO A 100 -8.43 5.29 -12.95
CA PRO A 100 -9.58 5.27 -12.05
C PRO A 100 -10.60 6.34 -12.44
N ALA A 101 -11.89 6.07 -12.19
CA ALA A 101 -12.99 6.97 -12.55
C ALA A 101 -12.98 8.29 -11.75
N ILE A 102 -12.35 8.30 -10.58
CA ILE A 102 -12.17 9.47 -9.72
C ILE A 102 -10.68 9.82 -9.73
N ASP A 103 -10.37 11.10 -9.93
CA ASP A 103 -8.99 11.59 -9.91
C ASP A 103 -8.34 11.32 -8.55
N GLU A 104 -7.18 10.67 -8.59
CA GLU A 104 -6.42 10.21 -7.43
C GLU A 104 -5.18 11.07 -7.16
N SER A 105 -4.97 12.12 -7.97
CA SER A 105 -3.79 13.00 -7.89
C SER A 105 -3.60 13.61 -6.48
N PHE A 106 -4.69 13.88 -5.75
CA PHE A 106 -4.63 14.37 -4.37
C PHE A 106 -4.01 13.36 -3.39
N MET A 107 -4.23 12.06 -3.60
CA MET A 107 -3.68 11.00 -2.76
C MET A 107 -2.18 10.86 -2.99
N ILE A 108 -1.75 10.92 -4.25
CA ILE A 108 -0.33 10.86 -4.62
C ILE A 108 0.43 12.02 -3.98
N GLN A 109 -0.08 13.25 -4.12
CA GLN A 109 0.54 14.45 -3.55
C GLN A 109 0.60 14.38 -2.01
N ALA A 110 -0.49 13.94 -1.36
CA ALA A 110 -0.50 13.79 0.09
C ALA A 110 0.51 12.75 0.57
N ALA A 111 0.63 11.60 -0.11
CA ALA A 111 1.60 10.57 0.22
C ALA A 111 3.04 11.10 0.11
N LEU A 112 3.38 11.76 -0.99
CA LEU A 112 4.71 12.34 -1.20
C LEU A 112 5.08 13.40 -0.15
N LEU A 113 4.11 14.19 0.33
CA LEU A 113 4.35 15.19 1.38
C LEU A 113 4.68 14.58 2.75
N GLU A 114 4.19 13.37 3.01
CA GLU A 114 4.38 12.63 4.26
C GLU A 114 5.51 11.57 4.14
N ASP A 115 6.31 11.62 3.07
CA ASP A 115 7.37 10.64 2.76
C ASP A 115 6.86 9.18 2.64
N VAL A 116 5.62 9.03 2.18
CA VAL A 116 4.96 7.75 1.90
C VAL A 116 5.03 7.47 0.41
N ALA A 117 5.48 6.29 0.02
CA ALA A 117 5.58 5.91 -1.39
C ALA A 117 4.18 5.67 -2.01
N PRO A 118 3.72 6.48 -2.98
CA PRO A 118 2.51 6.18 -3.73
C PRO A 118 2.76 5.04 -4.70
N ILE A 119 1.93 3.99 -4.62
CA ILE A 119 2.02 2.77 -5.44
C ILE A 119 0.79 2.71 -6.35
N LEU A 120 1.03 2.52 -7.65
CA LEU A 120 -0.03 2.34 -8.64
C LEU A 120 -0.52 0.90 -8.55
N THR A 121 -1.80 0.68 -8.20
CA THR A 121 -2.38 -0.67 -8.21
C THR A 121 -2.97 -0.98 -9.58
N LEU A 122 -2.48 -2.03 -10.23
CA LEU A 122 -2.92 -2.51 -11.53
C LEU A 122 -3.84 -3.72 -11.34
N THR A 123 -5.09 -3.60 -11.80
CA THR A 123 -6.10 -4.65 -11.70
C THR A 123 -6.58 -5.07 -13.09
N PRO A 124 -7.14 -6.29 -13.26
CA PRO A 124 -7.71 -6.74 -14.53
C PRO A 124 -9.13 -6.20 -14.71
N PHE A 125 -9.29 -4.89 -14.55
CA PHE A 125 -10.55 -4.18 -14.74
C PHE A 125 -10.67 -3.68 -16.17
N GLY A 126 -11.80 -3.98 -16.80
CA GLY A 126 -12.15 -3.46 -18.11
C GLY A 126 -12.66 -2.02 -18.05
N ALA A 127 -13.02 -1.47 -19.22
CA ALA A 127 -13.60 -0.13 -19.33
C ALA A 127 -14.98 0.00 -18.65
N ASP A 128 -15.63 -1.12 -18.35
CA ASP A 128 -16.86 -1.22 -17.56
C ASP A 128 -16.60 -1.17 -16.04
N GLY A 129 -15.34 -1.12 -15.61
CA GLY A 129 -14.93 -1.13 -14.20
C GLY A 129 -15.07 -2.50 -13.53
N MET A 130 -15.30 -3.56 -14.31
CA MET A 130 -15.51 -4.91 -13.80
C MET A 130 -14.27 -5.77 -13.98
N PHE A 131 -14.05 -6.66 -13.01
CA PHE A 131 -13.05 -7.72 -13.10
C PHE A 131 -13.30 -8.62 -14.32
N ASN A 132 -12.24 -8.91 -15.09
CA ASN A 132 -12.31 -9.81 -16.24
C ASN A 132 -11.02 -10.63 -16.43
N ASN A 133 -11.07 -11.93 -16.15
CA ASN A 133 -9.91 -12.83 -16.32
C ASN A 133 -9.46 -12.98 -17.78
N TYR A 134 -10.34 -12.76 -18.76
CA TYR A 134 -9.96 -12.77 -20.18
C TYR A 134 -8.93 -11.68 -20.51
N LEU A 135 -8.97 -10.53 -19.82
CA LEU A 135 -7.96 -9.49 -19.98
C LEU A 135 -6.56 -10.00 -19.58
N ILE A 136 -6.50 -10.78 -18.49
CA ILE A 136 -5.25 -11.41 -18.04
C ILE A 136 -4.73 -12.35 -19.12
N SER A 137 -5.57 -13.26 -19.63
CA SER A 137 -5.17 -14.23 -20.65
C SER A 137 -4.67 -13.56 -21.93
N VAL A 138 -5.32 -12.49 -22.39
CA VAL A 138 -4.87 -11.72 -23.55
C VAL A 138 -3.51 -11.07 -23.29
N LEU A 139 -3.36 -10.41 -22.15
CA LEU A 139 -2.13 -9.72 -21.77
C LEU A 139 -0.95 -10.69 -21.65
N VAL A 140 -1.09 -11.77 -20.88
CA VAL A 140 0.03 -12.67 -20.57
C VAL A 140 0.46 -13.52 -21.78
N ASN A 141 -0.40 -13.67 -22.80
CA ASN A 141 -0.10 -14.45 -24.01
C ASN A 141 0.22 -13.60 -25.26
N ASN A 142 0.25 -12.27 -25.16
CA ASN A 142 0.48 -11.39 -26.31
C ASN A 142 1.57 -10.33 -26.02
N GLN A 143 2.76 -10.52 -26.62
CA GLN A 143 3.92 -9.64 -26.39
C GLN A 143 3.64 -8.16 -26.76
N PRO A 144 3.10 -7.82 -27.95
CA PRO A 144 2.71 -6.44 -28.26
C PRO A 144 1.77 -5.78 -27.24
N VAL A 145 0.86 -6.55 -26.63
CA VAL A 145 -0.06 -6.04 -25.61
C VAL A 145 0.70 -5.77 -24.31
N ARG A 146 1.62 -6.66 -23.90
CA ARG A 146 2.51 -6.42 -22.76
C ARG A 146 3.37 -5.17 -22.96
N ASP A 147 4.02 -5.05 -24.11
CA ASP A 147 4.87 -3.92 -24.45
C ASP A 147 4.10 -2.60 -24.32
N THR A 148 2.88 -2.56 -24.85
CA THR A 148 2.00 -1.38 -24.79
C THR A 148 1.63 -1.05 -23.35
N LEU A 149 1.22 -2.06 -22.57
CA LEU A 149 0.81 -1.85 -21.18
C LEU A 149 1.96 -1.38 -20.30
N ILE A 150 3.11 -2.04 -20.39
CA ILE A 150 4.31 -1.68 -19.60
C ILE A 150 4.76 -0.26 -19.95
N ALA A 151 4.77 0.11 -21.23
CA ALA A 151 5.12 1.47 -21.64
C ALA A 151 4.15 2.53 -21.07
N GLN A 152 2.84 2.29 -21.14
CA GLN A 152 1.84 3.22 -20.60
C GLN A 152 1.85 3.30 -19.07
N LEU A 153 2.13 2.18 -18.41
CA LEU A 153 2.30 2.10 -16.97
C LEU A 153 3.47 3.00 -16.53
N LEU A 154 4.66 2.79 -17.08
CA LEU A 154 5.85 3.58 -16.73
C LEU A 154 5.68 5.07 -17.05
N PHE A 155 5.11 5.39 -18.21
CA PHE A 155 4.80 6.78 -18.56
C PHE A 155 3.86 7.42 -17.53
N THR A 156 2.79 6.72 -17.13
CA THR A 156 1.83 7.23 -16.15
C THR A 156 2.47 7.41 -14.78
N MET A 157 3.30 6.45 -14.37
CA MET A 157 4.01 6.49 -13.09
C MET A 157 4.95 7.68 -13.00
N GLU A 158 5.75 7.91 -14.05
CA GLU A 158 6.64 9.06 -14.16
C GLU A 158 5.86 10.39 -14.12
N GLN A 159 4.81 10.51 -14.94
CA GLN A 159 4.04 11.76 -15.04
C GLN A 159 3.33 12.14 -13.75
N LYS A 160 2.84 11.15 -12.99
CA LYS A 160 2.09 11.41 -11.75
C LYS A 160 2.94 11.38 -10.49
N GLY A 161 4.14 10.80 -10.53
CA GLY A 161 5.02 10.67 -9.38
C GLY A 161 4.76 9.43 -8.52
N TYR A 162 4.24 8.35 -9.12
CA TYR A 162 4.22 7.04 -8.46
C TYR A 162 5.64 6.53 -8.26
N GLN A 163 5.87 5.74 -7.20
CA GLN A 163 7.18 5.20 -6.83
C GLN A 163 7.25 3.66 -6.91
N GLY A 164 6.15 3.02 -7.29
CA GLY A 164 6.10 1.58 -7.52
C GLY A 164 4.76 1.16 -8.13
N VAL A 165 4.68 -0.12 -8.47
CA VAL A 165 3.46 -0.75 -8.98
C VAL A 165 3.15 -2.02 -8.19
N ASP A 166 1.87 -2.21 -7.91
CA ASP A 166 1.33 -3.45 -7.35
C ASP A 166 0.45 -4.14 -8.39
N ILE A 167 0.82 -5.37 -8.79
CA ILE A 167 0.02 -6.20 -9.69
C ILE A 167 -0.99 -6.98 -8.86
N ASP A 168 -2.22 -6.52 -8.84
CA ASP A 168 -3.35 -7.13 -8.12
C ASP A 168 -4.27 -7.89 -9.08
N PHE A 169 -3.76 -9.01 -9.60
CA PHE A 169 -4.51 -9.88 -10.50
C PHE A 169 -5.03 -11.09 -9.73
N GLU A 170 -6.34 -11.31 -9.77
CA GLU A 170 -6.99 -12.50 -9.19
C GLU A 170 -7.55 -13.42 -10.29
N TYR A 171 -8.00 -14.62 -9.93
CA TYR A 171 -8.66 -15.58 -10.84
C TYR A 171 -7.91 -15.85 -12.17
N ILE A 172 -6.58 -15.93 -12.12
CA ILE A 172 -5.74 -16.31 -13.26
C ILE A 172 -6.05 -17.75 -13.64
N LEU A 173 -6.29 -18.00 -14.94
CA LEU A 173 -6.54 -19.36 -15.43
C LEU A 173 -5.32 -20.26 -15.16
N PRO A 174 -5.53 -21.55 -14.82
CA PRO A 174 -4.42 -22.48 -14.57
C PRO A 174 -3.41 -22.55 -15.73
N GLU A 175 -3.89 -22.51 -16.97
CA GLU A 175 -3.06 -22.51 -18.17
C GLU A 175 -2.20 -21.25 -18.33
N ASP A 176 -2.58 -20.13 -17.71
CA ASP A 176 -1.88 -18.85 -17.78
C ASP A 176 -0.85 -18.69 -16.64
N ARG A 177 -0.71 -19.67 -15.73
CA ARG A 177 0.16 -19.60 -14.54
C ARG A 177 1.59 -19.14 -14.85
N ASP A 178 2.23 -19.83 -15.78
CA ASP A 178 3.65 -19.59 -16.09
C ASP A 178 3.81 -18.31 -16.92
N ALA A 179 2.86 -18.03 -17.81
CA ALA A 179 2.82 -16.81 -18.61
C ALA A 179 2.61 -15.55 -17.75
N PHE A 180 1.76 -15.64 -16.73
CA PHE A 180 1.57 -14.59 -15.72
C PHE A 180 2.86 -14.34 -14.93
N THR A 181 3.55 -15.40 -14.50
CA THR A 181 4.84 -15.28 -13.81
C THR A 181 5.89 -14.58 -14.69
N ALA A 182 5.95 -14.92 -15.98
CA ALA A 182 6.84 -14.27 -16.93
C ALA A 182 6.51 -12.77 -17.12
N PHE A 183 5.22 -12.43 -17.22
CA PHE A 183 4.76 -11.04 -17.29
C PHE A 183 5.17 -10.22 -16.06
N VAL A 184 5.06 -10.79 -14.85
CA VAL A 184 5.51 -10.12 -13.62
C VAL A 184 7.03 -9.86 -13.66
N ALA A 185 7.82 -10.85 -14.09
CA ALA A 185 9.27 -10.71 -14.19
C ALA A 185 9.68 -9.65 -15.22
N GLU A 186 9.00 -9.60 -16.36
CA GLU A 186 9.21 -8.61 -17.42
C GLU A 186 8.86 -7.20 -16.94
N THR A 187 7.69 -7.03 -16.32
CA THR A 187 7.24 -5.75 -15.77
C THR A 187 8.19 -5.26 -14.68
N ARG A 188 8.66 -6.16 -13.80
CA ARG A 188 9.63 -5.81 -12.76
C ARG A 188 10.94 -5.33 -13.36
N ALA A 189 11.46 -6.01 -14.38
CA ALA A 189 12.70 -5.62 -15.03
C ALA A 189 12.60 -4.22 -15.64
N ALA A 190 11.47 -3.89 -16.28
CA ALA A 190 11.20 -2.58 -16.83
C ALA A 190 11.03 -1.50 -15.74
N ALA A 191 10.27 -1.80 -14.68
CA ALA A 191 10.06 -0.90 -13.54
C ALA A 191 11.37 -0.57 -12.79
N ASN A 192 12.16 -1.59 -12.46
CA ASN A 192 13.43 -1.43 -11.75
C ASN A 192 14.47 -0.65 -12.56
N ALA A 193 14.44 -0.75 -13.90
CA ALA A 193 15.32 0.04 -14.77
C ALA A 193 15.09 1.56 -14.62
N GLU A 194 13.86 1.96 -14.28
CA GLU A 194 13.46 3.34 -14.02
C GLU A 194 13.44 3.70 -12.52
N GLY A 195 13.89 2.78 -11.65
CA GLY A 195 13.97 2.99 -10.19
C GLY A 195 12.66 2.74 -9.43
N TYR A 196 11.67 2.12 -10.06
CA TYR A 196 10.40 1.75 -9.42
C TYR A 196 10.44 0.32 -8.87
N THR A 197 9.78 0.11 -7.74
CA THR A 197 9.59 -1.23 -7.17
C THR A 197 8.33 -1.90 -7.72
N LEU A 198 8.34 -3.24 -7.78
CA LEU A 198 7.17 -4.03 -8.14
C LEU A 198 6.77 -5.04 -7.05
N SER A 199 5.51 -4.96 -6.61
CA SER A 199 4.87 -6.00 -5.81
C SER A 199 3.81 -6.77 -6.60
N VAL A 200 3.47 -7.97 -6.13
CA VAL A 200 2.37 -8.77 -6.66
C VAL A 200 1.50 -9.31 -5.53
N ALA A 201 0.18 -9.15 -5.68
CA ALA A 201 -0.78 -9.70 -4.75
C ALA A 201 -0.97 -11.21 -4.96
N LEU A 202 -1.02 -11.96 -3.86
CA LEU A 202 -1.18 -13.41 -3.84
C LEU A 202 -2.43 -13.79 -3.05
N ALA A 203 -3.31 -14.56 -3.69
CA ALA A 203 -4.39 -15.25 -2.99
C ALA A 203 -3.81 -16.22 -1.95
N PRO A 204 -4.40 -16.35 -0.75
CA PRO A 204 -3.85 -17.16 0.32
C PRO A 204 -3.92 -18.66 -0.02
N LYS A 205 -2.75 -19.31 -0.14
CA LYS A 205 -2.62 -20.75 -0.37
C LYS A 205 -2.04 -21.45 0.85
N ILE A 206 -2.49 -22.68 1.09
CA ILE A 206 -1.96 -23.58 2.12
C ILE A 206 -1.11 -24.72 1.55
N SER A 207 -1.12 -24.90 0.22
CA SER A 207 -0.28 -25.87 -0.50
C SER A 207 -0.16 -25.51 -1.98
N ASP A 208 0.87 -26.03 -2.66
CA ASP A 208 1.09 -25.80 -4.09
C ASP A 208 0.00 -26.44 -4.96
N THR A 209 -0.56 -27.57 -4.51
CA THR A 209 -1.59 -28.34 -5.21
C THR A 209 -3.02 -27.91 -4.88
N GLN A 210 -3.20 -26.77 -4.21
CA GLN A 210 -4.52 -26.26 -3.88
C GLN A 210 -5.29 -25.90 -5.16
N THR A 211 -6.42 -26.56 -5.37
CA THR A 211 -7.28 -26.40 -6.54
C THR A 211 -8.26 -25.25 -6.38
N GLY A 212 -8.74 -24.71 -7.50
CA GLY A 212 -9.71 -23.62 -7.58
C GLY A 212 -9.16 -22.46 -8.40
N LEU A 213 -10.03 -21.79 -9.15
CA LEU A 213 -9.68 -20.70 -10.07
C LEU A 213 -8.89 -19.56 -9.39
N LEU A 214 -9.12 -19.33 -8.10
CA LEU A 214 -8.39 -18.33 -7.32
C LEU A 214 -6.91 -18.71 -7.06
N TYR A 215 -6.57 -20.01 -7.03
CA TYR A 215 -5.30 -20.52 -6.50
C TYR A 215 -4.38 -21.15 -7.54
N GLU A 216 -4.96 -21.80 -8.56
CA GLU A 216 -4.21 -22.63 -9.51
C GLU A 216 -3.28 -21.79 -10.40
N GLY A 217 -3.73 -20.61 -10.85
CA GLY A 217 -2.92 -19.68 -11.64
C GLY A 217 -1.84 -18.92 -10.85
N LYS A 218 -1.74 -19.11 -9.53
CA LYS A 218 -0.78 -18.41 -8.65
C LYS A 218 0.42 -19.29 -8.28
N ASP A 219 1.52 -19.08 -8.99
CA ASP A 219 2.81 -19.71 -8.70
C ASP A 219 3.58 -18.96 -7.60
N TYR A 220 3.50 -19.42 -6.35
CA TYR A 220 4.16 -18.73 -5.22
C TYR A 220 5.68 -18.65 -5.38
N GLU A 221 6.33 -19.75 -5.79
CA GLU A 221 7.79 -19.79 -5.95
C GLU A 221 8.24 -18.91 -7.12
N GLY A 222 7.55 -19.03 -8.27
CA GLY A 222 7.83 -18.22 -9.45
C GLY A 222 7.61 -16.73 -9.20
N LEU A 223 6.46 -16.35 -8.64
CA LEU A 223 6.12 -14.96 -8.36
C LEU A 223 7.01 -14.33 -7.30
N GLY A 224 7.39 -15.09 -6.26
CA GLY A 224 8.35 -14.62 -5.24
C GLY A 224 9.76 -14.36 -5.80
N ARG A 225 10.14 -14.98 -6.92
CA ARG A 225 11.37 -14.66 -7.66
C ARG A 225 11.17 -13.53 -8.68
N ALA A 226 9.96 -13.41 -9.21
CA ALA A 226 9.63 -12.50 -10.30
C ALA A 226 9.36 -11.06 -9.84
N ALA A 227 8.87 -10.87 -8.61
CA ALA A 227 8.58 -9.58 -7.99
C ALA A 227 9.67 -9.14 -6.98
N ASP A 228 9.72 -7.86 -6.61
CA ASP A 228 10.61 -7.38 -5.52
C ASP A 228 10.02 -7.72 -4.13
N SER A 229 8.70 -7.80 -4.04
CA SER A 229 7.98 -8.25 -2.84
C SER A 229 6.63 -8.87 -3.21
N VAL A 230 6.01 -9.56 -2.25
CA VAL A 230 4.68 -10.16 -2.42
C VAL A 230 3.74 -9.70 -1.31
N LEU A 231 2.47 -9.50 -1.65
CA LEU A 231 1.43 -9.19 -0.68
C LEU A 231 0.45 -10.37 -0.58
N LEU A 232 0.47 -11.09 0.54
CA LEU A 232 -0.49 -12.18 0.77
C LEU A 232 -1.81 -11.62 1.30
N MET A 233 -2.92 -11.91 0.60
CA MET A 233 -4.26 -11.48 0.98
C MET A 233 -4.85 -12.39 2.07
N THR A 234 -4.28 -12.36 3.27
CA THR A 234 -4.65 -13.26 4.38
C THR A 234 -5.91 -12.80 5.15
N TYR A 235 -6.98 -12.46 4.43
CA TYR A 235 -8.27 -12.02 4.97
C TYR A 235 -9.44 -12.70 4.22
N GLU A 236 -10.69 -12.26 4.43
CA GLU A 236 -11.93 -12.82 3.83
C GLU A 236 -12.32 -14.29 4.10
N TRP A 237 -11.68 -15.01 5.04
CA TRP A 237 -12.12 -16.37 5.40
C TRP A 237 -13.60 -16.43 5.84
N GLY A 238 -14.13 -15.37 6.45
CA GLY A 238 -15.54 -15.28 6.84
C GLY A 238 -16.53 -15.18 5.67
N TYR A 239 -16.11 -14.68 4.51
CA TYR A 239 -16.95 -14.56 3.31
C TYR A 239 -16.96 -15.87 2.51
N THR A 240 -15.82 -16.56 2.41
CA THR A 240 -15.67 -17.79 1.61
C THR A 240 -16.37 -19.02 2.25
N PHE A 241 -16.55 -19.04 3.58
CA PHE A 241 -17.13 -20.18 4.32
C PHE A 241 -18.50 -19.90 4.95
N ALA A 242 -19.11 -18.73 4.68
CA ALA A 242 -20.48 -18.46 5.05
C ALA A 242 -21.43 -19.18 4.07
N HIS A 243 -21.73 -20.44 4.38
CA HIS A 243 -22.83 -21.20 3.79
C HIS A 243 -24.12 -21.03 4.59
#